data_AF-A0A1H9A559-F1
#
_entry.id   AF-A0A1H9A559-F1
#
_cell.length_a   1.000
_cell.length_b   1.000
_cell.length_c   1.000
_cell.angle_alpha   90.00
_cell.angle_beta   90.00
_cell.angle_gamma   90.00
#
_symmetry.space_group_name_H-M   'P 1'
#
loop_
_entity.id
_entity.type
_entity.pdbx_description
1 polymer ?
#
loop_
_entity_poly.entity_id
_entity_poly.type
_entity_poly.pdbx_seq_one_letter_code
_entity_poly.pdbx_strand_id
1 'polypeptide(L)'
;MSAGVEFVADVVLTGTVLGLDANLGPDVAAEVMGGPGGENRDSRTCWRSYGLVEVGWYLRRRGLGWKGEHLAVQVHRLRHGDDWLDDAVAARYGRFGGLVVFDEVRAELAARGAGLVPVGGPETGYRQYWQPEAQVTLHVGVGPEFPDGAVEKVFTAFGQDFTISFDGDPKAVWQQVKAVAGMSAEQRIRWAARKAPEDFRSWWRYCARLAAARTSSHGELRGRDRFVELVFWMWDHGLREGVYTAKEIAYLRAEFVARLEELHPELALPSHDEVVGACLDHVGEAMTRDDKNLVDAARLLRHGLTDTSRFDAVYERRRTA
;
A
#
# COMPACT_ATOMS: atom_id res chain seq x y z
N MET A 1 27.36 15.12 -3.34
CA MET A 1 26.08 14.61 -2.84
C MET A 1 26.36 13.79 -1.60
N SER A 2 25.60 13.94 -0.53
CA SER A 2 25.84 13.18 0.71
C SER A 2 25.27 11.76 0.58
N ALA A 3 25.87 10.80 1.28
CA ALA A 3 25.37 9.42 1.31
C ALA A 3 23.93 9.32 1.85
N GLY A 4 23.52 10.23 2.75
CA GLY A 4 22.14 10.30 3.24
C GLY A 4 21.13 10.73 2.16
N VAL A 5 21.50 11.67 1.28
CA VAL A 5 20.67 12.06 0.13
C VAL A 5 20.54 10.92 -0.86
N GLU A 6 21.66 10.24 -1.17
CA GLU A 6 21.66 9.07 -2.06
C GLU A 6 20.78 7.94 -1.51
N PHE A 7 20.93 7.60 -0.22
CA PHE A 7 20.11 6.59 0.45
C PHE A 7 18.62 6.92 0.39
N VAL A 8 18.23 8.16 0.75
CA VAL A 8 16.81 8.56 0.72
C VAL A 8 16.27 8.54 -0.71
N ALA A 9 17.04 8.98 -1.70
CA ALA A 9 16.64 8.91 -3.10
C ALA A 9 16.42 7.46 -3.57
N ASP A 10 17.31 6.53 -3.21
CA ASP A 10 17.17 5.11 -3.54
C ASP A 10 15.90 4.50 -2.95
N VAL A 11 15.58 4.81 -1.68
CA VAL A 11 14.35 4.33 -1.03
C VAL A 11 13.12 4.90 -1.74
N VAL A 12 13.14 6.18 -2.10
CA VAL A 12 12.02 6.85 -2.78
C VAL A 12 11.79 6.31 -4.19
N LEU A 13 12.85 5.95 -4.91
CA LEU A 13 12.75 5.40 -6.27
C LEU A 13 12.30 3.95 -6.30
N THR A 14 12.72 3.15 -5.31
CA THR A 14 12.49 1.71 -5.32
C THR A 14 11.29 1.31 -4.46
N GLY A 15 10.93 2.13 -3.48
CA GLY A 15 9.97 1.75 -2.43
C GLY A 15 10.49 0.64 -1.52
N THR A 16 11.82 0.47 -1.45
CA THR A 16 12.48 -0.59 -0.67
C THR A 16 13.73 -0.05 0.03
N VAL A 17 14.20 -0.75 1.07
CA VAL A 17 15.53 -0.53 1.65
C VAL A 17 16.37 -1.77 1.39
N LEU A 18 17.39 -1.67 0.53
CA LEU A 18 18.23 -2.83 0.14
C LEU A 18 17.40 -4.00 -0.43
N GLY A 19 16.30 -3.70 -1.13
CA GLY A 19 15.33 -4.69 -1.61
C GLY A 19 14.31 -5.16 -0.56
N LEU A 20 14.45 -4.74 0.71
CA LEU A 20 13.45 -4.99 1.75
C LEU A 20 12.20 -4.15 1.52
N ASP A 21 11.06 -4.82 1.51
CA ASP A 21 9.73 -4.23 1.53
C ASP A 21 8.89 -4.84 2.66
N ALA A 22 7.81 -4.19 3.09
CA ALA A 22 6.99 -4.68 4.20
C ALA A 22 6.19 -5.96 3.89
N ASN A 23 6.01 -6.30 2.61
CA ASN A 23 5.31 -7.53 2.23
C ASN A 23 6.24 -8.75 2.35
N LEU A 24 7.56 -8.55 2.44
CA LEU A 24 8.49 -9.55 2.93
C LEU A 24 8.26 -9.80 4.44
N GLY A 25 8.34 -11.05 4.86
CA GLY A 25 8.07 -11.43 6.26
C GLY A 25 9.16 -10.98 7.23
N PRO A 26 8.90 -11.05 8.55
CA PRO A 26 9.85 -10.61 9.59
C PRO A 26 11.18 -11.36 9.56
N ASP A 27 11.20 -12.62 9.11
CA ASP A 27 12.42 -13.43 9.00
C ASP A 27 13.33 -12.92 7.87
N VAL A 28 12.75 -12.56 6.73
CA VAL A 28 13.48 -11.97 5.59
C VAL A 28 13.98 -10.57 5.96
N ALA A 29 13.19 -9.78 6.69
CA ALA A 29 13.65 -8.49 7.19
C ALA A 29 14.86 -8.64 8.12
N ALA A 30 14.85 -9.64 9.00
CA ALA A 30 15.99 -9.90 9.87
C ALA A 30 17.23 -10.34 9.10
N GLU A 31 17.07 -11.15 8.05
CA GLU A 31 18.15 -11.55 7.15
C GLU A 31 18.76 -10.33 6.43
N VAL A 32 17.94 -9.50 5.78
CA VAL A 32 18.41 -8.34 5.01
C VAL A 32 19.05 -7.28 5.91
N MET A 33 18.48 -7.06 7.11
CA MET A 33 18.99 -6.06 8.04
C MET A 33 20.13 -6.58 8.93
N GLY A 34 20.53 -7.84 8.81
CA GLY A 34 21.66 -8.41 9.52
C GLY A 34 21.41 -8.79 10.99
N GLY A 35 20.15 -8.92 11.41
CA GLY A 35 19.77 -9.30 12.77
C GLY A 35 18.27 -9.12 13.05
N PRO A 36 17.77 -9.55 14.21
CA PRO A 36 16.33 -9.57 14.49
C PRO A 36 15.70 -8.19 14.74
N GLY A 37 16.50 -7.15 14.97
CA GLY A 37 16.02 -5.81 15.34
C GLY A 37 15.30 -5.75 16.69
N GLY A 38 14.87 -4.56 17.09
CA GLY A 38 14.03 -4.34 18.25
C GLY A 38 12.56 -4.59 17.91
N GLU A 39 11.97 -5.66 18.45
CA GLU A 39 10.57 -6.02 18.23
C GLU A 39 9.62 -5.30 19.20
N ASN A 40 8.54 -4.77 18.65
CA ASN A 40 7.37 -4.29 19.39
C ASN A 40 6.13 -5.03 18.88
N ARG A 41 5.24 -5.40 19.78
CA ARG A 41 4.04 -6.17 19.45
C ARG A 41 2.83 -5.62 20.20
N ASP A 42 1.75 -5.37 19.46
CA ASP A 42 0.44 -5.04 20.01
C ASP A 42 -0.63 -5.92 19.34
N SER A 43 -1.23 -6.81 20.11
CA SER A 43 -2.24 -7.76 19.65
C SER A 43 -1.76 -8.59 18.45
N ARG A 44 -2.17 -8.23 17.23
CA ARG A 44 -1.80 -8.89 15.97
C ARG A 44 -0.86 -8.05 15.13
N THR A 45 -0.55 -6.83 15.54
CA THR A 45 0.42 -5.97 14.89
C THR A 45 1.80 -6.20 15.51
N CYS A 46 2.82 -6.26 14.68
CA CYS A 46 4.21 -6.43 15.06
C CYS A 46 5.03 -5.47 14.21
N TRP A 47 5.90 -4.68 14.83
CA TRP A 47 6.87 -3.89 14.08
C TRP A 47 8.27 -4.08 14.66
N ARG A 48 9.26 -4.11 13.78
CA ARG A 48 10.67 -4.21 14.14
C ARG A 48 11.40 -2.95 13.70
N SER A 49 12.19 -2.38 14.60
CA SER A 49 13.10 -1.28 14.29
C SER A 49 14.53 -1.79 14.25
N TYR A 50 15.26 -1.41 13.21
CA TYR A 50 16.65 -1.82 12.97
C TYR A 50 17.65 -0.68 13.17
N GLY A 51 17.16 0.51 13.53
CA GLY A 51 17.94 1.75 13.48
C GLY A 51 17.12 2.84 12.80
N LEU A 52 17.37 3.12 11.53
CA LEU A 52 16.55 4.03 10.73
C LEU A 52 15.33 3.31 10.16
N VAL A 53 15.46 2.03 9.86
CA VAL A 53 14.42 1.24 9.21
C VAL A 53 13.47 0.68 10.25
N GLU A 54 12.18 0.89 10.04
CA GLU A 54 11.11 0.21 10.76
C GLU A 54 10.23 -0.51 9.75
N VAL A 55 9.89 -1.77 10.05
CA VAL A 55 8.96 -2.54 9.24
C VAL A 55 7.85 -3.07 10.13
N GLY A 56 6.61 -2.85 9.71
CA GLY A 56 5.39 -3.27 10.38
C GLY A 56 4.67 -4.35 9.61
N TRP A 57 4.13 -5.31 10.34
CA TRP A 57 3.31 -6.41 9.85
C TRP A 57 2.10 -6.62 10.73
N TYR A 58 1.09 -7.21 10.13
CA TYR A 58 -0.07 -7.72 10.80
C TYR A 58 -0.16 -9.25 10.63
N LEU A 59 -0.28 -9.95 11.76
CA LEU A 59 -0.51 -11.39 11.82
C LEU A 59 -1.98 -11.68 11.47
N ARG A 60 -2.19 -12.30 10.32
CA ARG A 60 -3.51 -12.70 9.87
C ARG A 60 -4.06 -13.80 10.76
N ARG A 61 -5.39 -13.83 10.91
CA ARG A 61 -6.08 -14.88 11.68
C ARG A 61 -5.84 -16.27 11.06
N ARG A 62 -6.12 -17.31 11.85
CA ARG A 62 -6.18 -18.72 11.40
C ARG A 62 -4.87 -19.24 10.81
N GLY A 63 -3.73 -18.68 11.25
CA GLY A 63 -2.43 -19.11 10.77
C GLY A 63 -2.13 -18.71 9.33
N LEU A 64 -2.85 -17.74 8.76
CA LEU A 64 -2.66 -17.26 7.37
C LEU A 64 -1.40 -16.39 7.18
N GLY A 65 -0.44 -16.46 8.12
CA GLY A 65 0.84 -15.78 8.06
C GLY A 65 0.79 -14.26 8.27
N TRP A 66 1.89 -13.61 7.89
CA TRP A 66 2.06 -12.15 8.00
C TRP A 66 1.60 -11.43 6.74
N LYS A 67 0.97 -10.28 6.93
CA LYS A 67 0.71 -9.27 5.91
C LYS A 67 1.54 -8.03 6.23
N GLY A 68 2.20 -7.46 5.21
CA GLY A 68 2.89 -6.19 5.36
C GLY A 68 1.92 -5.06 5.70
N GLU A 69 2.31 -4.23 6.64
CA GLU A 69 1.59 -3.00 6.99
C GLU A 69 2.34 -1.79 6.46
N HIS A 70 3.61 -1.64 6.84
CA HIS A 70 4.43 -0.51 6.41
C HIS A 70 5.93 -0.79 6.45
N LEU A 71 6.67 -0.03 5.66
CA LEU A 71 8.09 0.21 5.86
C LEU A 71 8.29 1.71 6.00
N ALA A 72 9.09 2.10 6.99
CA ALA A 72 9.39 3.48 7.30
C ALA A 72 10.89 3.67 7.47
N VAL A 73 11.40 4.79 6.97
CA VAL A 73 12.75 5.27 7.26
C VAL A 73 12.64 6.52 8.12
N GLN A 74 13.17 6.46 9.33
CA GLN A 74 13.13 7.53 10.34
C GLN A 74 14.30 8.50 10.13
N VAL A 75 14.29 9.20 8.99
CA VAL A 75 15.39 10.09 8.54
C VAL A 75 15.75 11.15 9.59
N HIS A 76 14.77 11.65 10.35
CA HIS A 76 14.99 12.61 11.43
C HIS A 76 15.96 12.13 12.52
N ARG A 77 16.22 10.82 12.66
CA ARG A 77 17.20 10.30 13.62
C ARG A 77 18.64 10.66 13.25
N LEU A 78 18.92 10.83 11.96
CA LEU A 78 20.25 11.18 11.45
C LEU A 78 20.75 12.53 11.97
N ARG A 79 19.84 13.46 12.30
CA ARG A 79 20.21 14.77 12.87
C ARG A 79 21.01 14.66 14.18
N HIS A 80 20.90 13.52 14.86
CA HIS A 80 21.57 13.24 16.12
C HIS A 80 22.89 12.47 15.97
N GLY A 81 23.33 12.17 14.74
CA GLY A 81 24.53 11.40 14.45
C GLY A 81 24.23 10.12 13.66
N ASP A 82 25.25 9.29 13.48
CA ASP A 82 25.19 8.05 12.72
C ASP A 82 24.94 6.80 13.59
N ASP A 83 24.73 6.97 14.90
CA ASP A 83 24.44 5.89 15.86
C ASP A 83 23.13 5.15 15.56
N TRP A 84 22.23 5.80 14.82
CA TRP A 84 20.95 5.22 14.41
C TRP A 84 21.02 4.51 13.07
N LEU A 85 22.15 4.58 12.37
CA LEU A 85 22.32 3.98 11.05
C LEU A 85 22.45 2.47 11.18
N ASP A 86 21.59 1.75 10.47
CA ASP A 86 21.59 0.29 10.44
C ASP A 86 22.90 -0.22 9.80
N ASP A 87 23.55 -1.24 10.37
CA ASP A 87 24.82 -1.77 9.84
C ASP A 87 24.73 -2.21 8.37
N ALA A 88 23.60 -2.81 7.98
CA ALA A 88 23.34 -3.19 6.59
C ALA A 88 23.28 -1.96 5.64
N VAL A 89 22.70 -0.85 6.09
CA VAL A 89 22.65 0.40 5.32
C VAL A 89 24.05 1.03 5.26
N ALA A 90 24.76 1.07 6.39
CA ALA A 90 26.13 1.57 6.44
C ALA A 90 27.08 0.77 5.53
N ALA A 91 26.89 -0.55 5.42
CA ALA A 91 27.68 -1.39 4.53
C ALA A 91 27.51 -1.03 3.05
N ARG A 92 26.33 -0.52 2.65
CA ARG A 92 26.02 -0.17 1.24
C ARG A 92 26.34 1.28 0.88
N TYR A 93 26.11 2.22 1.80
CA TYR A 93 26.20 3.67 1.54
C TYR A 93 27.34 4.36 2.30
N GLY A 94 28.06 3.63 3.17
CA GLY A 94 28.98 4.22 4.15
C GLY A 94 28.23 4.81 5.35
N ARG A 95 28.98 5.28 6.36
CA ARG A 95 28.40 5.95 7.52
C ARG A 95 28.03 7.39 7.18
N PHE A 96 26.84 7.81 7.60
CA PHE A 96 26.36 9.18 7.43
C PHE A 96 25.44 9.61 8.57
N GLY A 97 25.43 10.91 8.83
CA GLY A 97 24.58 11.59 9.80
C GLY A 97 24.36 13.03 9.37
N GLY A 98 23.60 13.77 10.17
CA GLY A 98 23.20 15.14 9.89
C GLY A 98 21.83 15.27 9.24
N LEU A 99 21.49 16.50 8.86
CA LEU A 99 20.21 16.83 8.25
C LEU A 99 20.17 16.38 6.78
N VAL A 100 19.10 15.70 6.38
CA VAL A 100 18.83 15.42 4.96
C VAL A 100 17.89 16.49 4.43
N VAL A 101 18.38 17.33 3.53
CA VAL A 101 17.64 18.48 2.98
C VAL A 101 16.77 18.04 1.82
N PHE A 102 15.48 18.36 1.87
CA PHE A 102 14.50 17.97 0.86
C PHE A 102 14.84 18.46 -0.53
N ASP A 103 15.35 19.68 -0.67
CA ASP A 103 15.71 20.23 -1.98
C ASP A 103 16.86 19.45 -2.64
N GLU A 104 17.79 18.89 -1.86
CA GLU A 104 18.86 18.03 -2.35
C GLU A 104 18.31 16.66 -2.80
N VAL A 105 17.42 16.06 -2.01
CA VAL A 105 16.73 14.82 -2.39
C VAL A 105 15.89 15.02 -3.65
N ARG A 106 15.16 16.13 -3.75
CA ARG A 106 14.34 16.46 -4.92
C ARG A 106 15.20 16.67 -6.16
N ALA A 107 16.33 17.36 -6.04
CA ALA A 107 17.27 17.54 -7.14
C ALA A 107 17.85 16.20 -7.61
N GLU A 108 18.16 15.30 -6.67
CA GLU A 108 18.68 13.98 -7.01
C GLU A 108 17.65 13.09 -7.70
N LEU A 109 16.40 13.08 -7.20
CA LEU A 109 15.31 12.38 -7.87
C LEU A 109 15.07 12.91 -9.27
N ALA A 110 15.09 14.23 -9.46
CA ALA A 110 14.92 14.85 -10.77
C ALA A 110 16.06 14.48 -11.74
N ALA A 111 17.31 14.42 -11.27
CA ALA A 111 18.46 13.95 -12.05
C ALA A 111 18.29 12.49 -12.52
N ARG A 112 17.56 11.68 -11.74
CA ARG A 112 17.21 10.29 -12.04
C ARG A 112 15.86 10.12 -12.77
N GLY A 113 15.24 11.23 -13.19
CA GLY A 113 14.00 11.23 -13.96
C GLY A 113 12.73 10.96 -13.13
N ALA A 114 12.80 11.08 -11.80
CA ALA A 114 11.66 10.88 -10.91
C ALA A 114 11.10 12.20 -10.36
N GLY A 115 9.79 12.34 -10.41
CA GLY A 115 9.05 13.47 -9.86
C GLY A 115 8.44 13.15 -8.49
N LEU A 116 8.21 14.21 -7.70
CA LEU A 116 7.41 14.16 -6.50
C LEU A 116 6.19 15.07 -6.65
N VAL A 117 5.03 14.60 -6.22
CA VAL A 117 3.79 15.39 -6.20
C VAL A 117 3.43 15.74 -4.76
N PRO A 118 3.09 17.01 -4.44
CA PRO A 118 2.58 17.34 -3.12
C PRO A 118 1.24 16.64 -2.88
N VAL A 119 1.01 16.15 -1.66
CA VAL A 119 -0.25 15.48 -1.27
C VAL A 119 -0.88 16.23 -0.11
N GLY A 120 -2.17 16.54 -0.25
CA GLY A 120 -2.96 17.17 0.80
C GLY A 120 -2.49 18.57 1.20
N GLY A 121 -3.04 19.06 2.31
CA GLY A 121 -2.53 20.24 3.01
C GLY A 121 -1.40 19.88 3.99
N PRO A 122 -0.73 20.86 4.59
CA PRO A 122 0.22 20.58 5.67
C PRO A 122 -0.51 19.91 6.84
N GLU A 123 -0.01 18.75 7.27
CA GLU A 123 -0.41 18.13 8.53
C GLU A 123 0.51 18.66 9.65
N THR A 124 0.15 18.45 10.92
CA THR A 124 0.83 19.09 12.06
C THR A 124 2.36 18.95 12.01
N GLY A 125 3.03 20.03 11.59
CA GLY A 125 4.49 20.13 11.52
C GLY A 125 5.17 19.67 10.23
N TYR A 126 4.48 19.03 9.29
CA TYR A 126 5.07 18.53 8.03
C TYR A 126 4.18 18.70 6.80
N ARG A 127 4.83 18.75 5.63
CA ARG A 127 4.22 18.65 4.30
C ARG A 127 4.53 17.29 3.70
N GLN A 128 3.56 16.67 3.04
CA GLN A 128 3.72 15.38 2.39
C GLN A 128 3.97 15.53 0.88
N TYR A 129 4.86 14.69 0.38
CA TYR A 129 5.14 14.50 -1.04
C TYR A 129 5.03 13.02 -1.39
N TRP A 130 4.61 12.71 -2.61
CA TRP A 130 4.38 11.35 -3.11
C TRP A 130 5.17 11.09 -4.37
N GLN A 131 5.81 9.93 -4.42
CA GLN A 131 6.41 9.36 -5.62
C GLN A 131 5.42 8.31 -6.16
N PRO A 132 4.74 8.56 -7.30
CA PRO A 132 3.66 7.69 -7.78
C PRO A 132 4.09 6.28 -8.21
N GLU A 133 5.24 6.16 -8.89
CA GLU A 133 5.70 4.91 -9.47
C GLU A 133 6.16 3.89 -8.43
N ALA A 134 6.80 4.34 -7.35
CA ALA A 134 7.31 3.55 -6.23
C ALA A 134 6.31 3.46 -5.07
N GLN A 135 5.30 4.32 -5.08
CA GLN A 135 4.29 4.43 -4.05
C GLN A 135 4.88 4.76 -2.67
N VAL A 136 5.70 5.82 -2.64
CA VAL A 136 6.42 6.28 -1.45
C VAL A 136 6.01 7.70 -1.08
N THR A 137 5.71 7.95 0.19
CA THR A 137 5.56 9.31 0.72
C THR A 137 6.83 9.79 1.42
N LEU A 138 7.11 11.08 1.30
CA LEU A 138 8.08 11.81 2.10
C LEU A 138 7.36 12.82 2.97
N HIS A 139 7.76 12.91 4.24
CA HIS A 139 7.31 13.93 5.17
C HIS A 139 8.43 14.94 5.34
N VAL A 140 8.16 16.21 5.01
CA VAL A 140 9.12 17.31 5.03
C VAL A 140 8.71 18.32 6.09
N GLY A 141 9.62 18.68 7.00
CA GLY A 141 9.35 19.65 8.07
C GLY A 141 8.94 21.02 7.53
N VAL A 142 7.94 21.65 8.15
CA VAL A 142 7.45 23.01 7.81
C VAL A 142 7.16 23.84 9.07
N GLY A 143 7.74 23.50 10.22
CA GLY A 143 7.36 24.10 11.50
C GLY A 143 8.46 24.08 12.57
N PRO A 144 8.21 24.65 13.77
CA PRO A 144 9.23 24.73 14.82
C PRO A 144 9.63 23.38 15.41
N GLU A 145 8.77 22.36 15.28
CA GLU A 145 9.02 21.00 15.77
C GLU A 145 9.95 20.19 14.83
N PHE A 146 9.86 20.48 13.53
CA PHE A 146 10.57 19.76 12.46
C PHE A 146 11.25 20.78 11.55
N PRO A 147 12.60 20.83 11.51
CA PRO A 147 13.34 21.84 10.76
C PRO A 147 12.79 22.02 9.34
N ASP A 148 12.54 23.28 8.98
CA ASP A 148 11.95 23.60 7.67
C ASP A 148 12.82 23.05 6.54
N GLY A 149 12.19 22.32 5.61
CA GLY A 149 12.88 21.68 4.49
C GLY A 149 13.67 20.42 4.83
N ALA A 150 13.63 19.91 6.07
CA ALA A 150 14.25 18.63 6.42
C ALA A 150 13.34 17.45 6.07
N VAL A 151 13.93 16.37 5.55
CA VAL A 151 13.21 15.09 5.39
C VAL A 151 13.13 14.42 6.77
N GLU A 152 11.91 14.25 7.28
CA GLU A 152 11.66 13.69 8.60
C GLU A 152 11.43 12.18 8.56
N LYS A 153 10.66 11.74 7.56
CA LYS A 153 10.27 10.34 7.40
C LYS A 153 10.05 10.03 5.91
N VAL A 154 10.44 8.83 5.51
CA VAL A 154 10.02 8.22 4.25
C VAL A 154 9.14 7.03 4.60
N PHE A 155 8.01 6.88 3.92
CA PHE A 155 7.04 5.81 4.20
C PHE A 155 6.60 5.16 2.89
N THR A 156 6.69 3.84 2.81
CA THR A 156 6.12 3.10 1.70
C THR A 156 4.62 2.99 1.92
N ALA A 157 3.80 3.61 1.08
CA ALA A 157 2.36 3.62 1.27
C ALA A 157 1.70 2.53 0.41
N PHE A 158 1.96 1.27 0.77
CA PHE A 158 1.45 0.11 0.07
C PHE A 158 -0.07 0.18 -0.10
N GLY A 159 -0.53 0.15 -1.35
CA GLY A 159 -1.96 0.14 -1.66
C GLY A 159 -2.71 1.41 -1.27
N GLN A 160 -2.01 2.48 -0.87
CA GLN A 160 -2.62 3.77 -0.65
C GLN A 160 -2.70 4.53 -1.97
N ASP A 161 -3.91 4.82 -2.39
CA ASP A 161 -4.18 5.73 -3.49
C ASP A 161 -4.42 7.13 -2.92
N PHE A 162 -3.36 7.94 -2.90
CA PHE A 162 -3.40 9.35 -2.50
C PHE A 162 -4.05 10.26 -3.55
N THR A 163 -4.39 9.73 -4.74
CA THR A 163 -5.11 10.51 -5.76
C THR A 163 -6.61 10.59 -5.46
N ILE A 164 -7.13 9.76 -4.54
CA ILE A 164 -8.53 9.82 -4.11
C ILE A 164 -8.67 10.96 -3.09
N SER A 165 -9.01 12.15 -3.59
CA SER A 165 -9.58 13.22 -2.78
C SER A 165 -11.10 13.20 -2.87
N PHE A 166 -11.80 13.26 -1.74
CA PHE A 166 -13.25 13.41 -1.71
C PHE A 166 -13.68 14.28 -0.53
N ASP A 167 -14.24 15.45 -0.84
CA ASP A 167 -14.65 16.48 0.13
C ASP A 167 -16.09 16.31 0.64
N GLY A 168 -16.70 15.13 0.47
CA GLY A 168 -18.08 14.90 0.91
C GLY A 168 -18.20 14.13 2.23
N ASP A 169 -19.39 14.18 2.84
CA ASP A 169 -19.69 13.48 4.09
C ASP A 169 -19.64 11.93 3.91
N PRO A 170 -18.69 11.23 4.54
CA PRO A 170 -18.58 9.76 4.46
C PRO A 170 -19.86 9.05 4.91
N LYS A 171 -20.59 9.62 5.87
CA LYS A 171 -21.84 9.04 6.37
C LYS A 171 -22.94 9.12 5.32
N ALA A 172 -23.08 10.27 4.66
CA ALA A 172 -24.03 10.46 3.57
C ALA A 172 -23.73 9.52 2.39
N VAL A 173 -22.46 9.39 1.98
CA VAL A 173 -22.07 8.46 0.92
C VAL A 173 -22.40 7.02 1.31
N TRP A 174 -22.10 6.61 2.54
CA TRP A 174 -22.43 5.27 3.01
C TRP A 174 -23.93 4.99 2.98
N GLN A 175 -24.80 5.95 3.33
CA GLN A 175 -26.25 5.76 3.20
C GLN A 175 -26.67 5.50 1.75
N GLN A 176 -26.05 6.19 0.79
CA GLN A 176 -26.32 5.96 -0.63
C GLN A 176 -25.86 4.57 -1.07
N VAL A 177 -24.64 4.16 -0.71
CA VAL A 177 -24.11 2.82 -1.00
C VAL A 177 -25.03 1.72 -0.44
N LYS A 178 -25.54 1.88 0.79
CA LYS A 178 -26.51 0.94 1.37
C LYS A 178 -27.81 0.84 0.57
N ALA A 179 -28.32 1.95 0.07
CA ALA A 179 -29.51 1.94 -0.77
C ALA A 179 -29.26 1.18 -2.09
N VAL A 180 -28.08 1.36 -2.70
CA VAL A 180 -27.69 0.68 -3.95
C VAL A 180 -27.51 -0.82 -3.76
N ALA A 181 -27.06 -1.28 -2.59
CA ALA A 181 -26.92 -2.71 -2.29
C ALA A 181 -28.24 -3.49 -2.47
N GLY A 182 -29.38 -2.85 -2.16
CA GLY A 182 -30.72 -3.44 -2.32
C GLY A 182 -31.32 -3.34 -3.73
N MET A 183 -30.64 -2.69 -4.67
CA MET A 183 -31.14 -2.48 -6.04
C MET A 183 -30.79 -3.65 -6.96
N SER A 184 -31.63 -3.89 -7.97
CA SER A 184 -31.31 -4.78 -9.10
C SER A 184 -30.18 -4.22 -9.96
N ALA A 185 -29.51 -5.06 -10.76
CA ALA A 185 -28.41 -4.64 -11.63
C ALA A 185 -28.79 -3.43 -12.53
N GLU A 186 -29.98 -3.45 -13.14
CA GLU A 186 -30.47 -2.34 -13.96
C GLU A 186 -30.70 -1.05 -13.15
N GLN A 187 -31.26 -1.18 -11.93
CA GLN A 187 -31.47 -0.05 -11.05
C GLN A 187 -30.14 0.57 -10.61
N ARG A 188 -29.11 -0.26 -10.36
CA ARG A 188 -27.76 0.20 -10.04
C ARG A 188 -27.12 0.99 -11.19
N ILE A 189 -27.26 0.50 -12.44
CA ILE A 189 -26.80 1.22 -13.65
C ILE A 189 -27.52 2.58 -13.79
N ARG A 190 -28.86 2.59 -13.68
CA ARG A 190 -29.64 3.85 -13.72
C ARG A 190 -29.30 4.80 -12.57
N TRP A 191 -28.91 4.27 -11.41
CA TRP A 191 -28.45 5.09 -10.29
C TRP A 191 -27.08 5.71 -10.58
N ALA A 192 -26.12 4.94 -11.08
CA ALA A 192 -24.78 5.42 -11.42
C ALA A 192 -24.83 6.55 -12.46
N ALA A 193 -25.59 6.35 -13.56
CA ALA A 193 -25.74 7.35 -14.61
C ALA A 193 -26.36 8.67 -14.11
N ARG A 194 -27.30 8.61 -13.15
CA ARG A 194 -27.92 9.83 -12.57
C ARG A 194 -27.02 10.55 -11.58
N LYS A 195 -26.10 9.82 -10.94
CA LYS A 195 -25.27 10.36 -9.87
C LYS A 195 -23.95 10.91 -10.34
N ALA A 196 -23.52 10.56 -11.55
CA ALA A 196 -22.25 10.94 -12.13
C ALA A 196 -21.93 12.44 -11.92
N PRO A 197 -21.14 12.79 -10.88
CA PRO A 197 -20.70 14.16 -10.71
C PRO A 197 -19.67 14.50 -11.79
N GLU A 198 -19.27 15.77 -11.85
CA GLU A 198 -18.25 16.24 -12.79
C GLU A 198 -16.94 15.43 -12.68
N ASP A 199 -16.54 15.07 -11.45
CA ASP A 199 -15.49 14.09 -11.19
C ASP A 199 -16.07 12.72 -10.81
N PHE A 200 -16.67 12.04 -11.80
CA PHE A 200 -17.20 10.69 -11.61
C PHE A 200 -16.14 9.70 -11.15
N ARG A 201 -14.90 9.84 -11.61
CA ARG A 201 -13.83 8.88 -11.32
C ARG A 201 -13.48 8.87 -9.84
N SER A 202 -13.17 10.01 -9.25
CA SER A 202 -12.80 10.09 -7.83
C SER A 202 -13.96 9.73 -6.93
N TRP A 203 -15.17 10.20 -7.26
CA TRP A 203 -16.38 9.85 -6.51
C TRP A 203 -16.68 8.34 -6.56
N TRP A 204 -16.54 7.70 -7.72
CA TRP A 204 -16.77 6.26 -7.87
C TRP A 204 -15.74 5.44 -7.09
N ARG A 205 -14.45 5.82 -7.20
CA ARG A 205 -13.36 5.20 -6.42
C ARG A 205 -13.62 5.31 -4.93
N TYR A 206 -14.05 6.48 -4.46
CA TYR A 206 -14.42 6.69 -3.06
C TYR A 206 -15.58 5.79 -2.62
N CYS A 207 -16.68 5.74 -3.40
CA CYS A 207 -17.83 4.90 -3.08
C CYS A 207 -17.46 3.41 -3.02
N ALA A 208 -16.70 2.91 -3.99
CA ALA A 208 -16.29 1.51 -4.04
C ALA A 208 -15.33 1.15 -2.90
N ARG A 209 -14.35 2.01 -2.61
CA ARG A 209 -13.42 1.85 -1.49
C ARG A 209 -14.14 1.84 -0.15
N LEU A 210 -15.09 2.76 0.05
CA LEU A 210 -15.91 2.81 1.27
C LEU A 210 -16.77 1.54 1.41
N ALA A 211 -17.39 1.09 0.32
CA ALA A 211 -18.15 -0.16 0.29
C ALA A 211 -17.27 -1.35 0.67
N ALA A 212 -16.11 -1.52 0.03
CA ALA A 212 -15.16 -2.59 0.32
C ALA A 212 -14.72 -2.56 1.79
N ALA A 213 -14.24 -1.40 2.27
CA ALA A 213 -13.74 -1.25 3.64
C ALA A 213 -14.79 -1.58 4.71
N ARG A 214 -16.05 -1.15 4.53
CA ARG A 214 -17.15 -1.48 5.46
C ARG A 214 -17.51 -2.97 5.38
N THR A 215 -17.53 -3.53 4.19
CA THR A 215 -17.88 -4.95 3.94
C THR A 215 -16.81 -5.90 4.48
N SER A 216 -15.55 -5.49 4.49
CA SER A 216 -14.42 -6.26 5.04
C SER A 216 -13.98 -5.79 6.43
N SER A 217 -14.88 -5.17 7.20
CA SER A 217 -14.62 -4.75 8.59
C SER A 217 -15.08 -5.80 9.60
N HIS A 218 -14.63 -5.67 10.85
CA HIS A 218 -15.05 -6.53 11.96
C HIS A 218 -16.49 -6.31 12.43
N GLY A 219 -17.08 -5.14 12.16
CA GLY A 219 -18.40 -4.77 12.67
C GLY A 219 -19.53 -5.54 11.99
N GLU A 220 -20.65 -5.72 12.68
CA GLU A 220 -21.84 -6.35 12.09
C GLU A 220 -22.35 -5.56 10.88
N LEU A 221 -22.62 -6.29 9.79
CA LEU A 221 -23.23 -5.75 8.59
C LEU A 221 -24.29 -6.75 8.12
N ARG A 222 -25.56 -6.42 8.35
CA ARG A 222 -26.69 -7.27 7.94
C ARG A 222 -26.72 -7.38 6.41
N GLY A 223 -26.77 -8.61 5.90
CA GLY A 223 -26.77 -8.88 4.46
C GLY A 223 -25.42 -8.59 3.80
N ARG A 224 -24.32 -8.95 4.47
CA ARG A 224 -22.94 -8.72 4.00
C ARG A 224 -22.69 -9.30 2.60
N ASP A 225 -23.27 -10.46 2.30
CA ASP A 225 -23.30 -11.11 0.99
C ASP A 225 -23.68 -10.13 -0.14
N ARG A 226 -24.76 -9.35 0.05
CA ARG A 226 -25.21 -8.37 -0.95
C ARG A 226 -24.21 -7.23 -1.14
N PHE A 227 -23.46 -6.87 -0.10
CA PHE A 227 -22.41 -5.86 -0.21
C PHE A 227 -21.16 -6.41 -0.89
N VAL A 228 -20.84 -7.69 -0.71
CA VAL A 228 -19.78 -8.36 -1.48
C VAL A 228 -20.12 -8.32 -2.97
N GLU A 229 -21.34 -8.73 -3.34
CA GLU A 229 -21.84 -8.63 -4.71
C GLU A 229 -21.81 -7.19 -5.24
N LEU A 230 -22.20 -6.21 -4.41
CA LEU A 230 -22.17 -4.80 -4.78
C LEU A 230 -20.74 -4.34 -5.07
N VAL A 231 -19.76 -4.68 -4.23
CA VAL A 231 -18.36 -4.26 -4.39
C VAL A 231 -17.79 -4.81 -5.71
N PHE A 232 -17.99 -6.10 -6.00
CA PHE A 232 -17.57 -6.67 -7.28
C PHE A 232 -18.26 -6.00 -8.47
N TRP A 233 -19.58 -5.79 -8.39
CA TRP A 233 -20.31 -5.05 -9.42
C TRP A 233 -19.78 -3.62 -9.63
N MET A 234 -19.42 -2.92 -8.55
CA MET A 234 -18.91 -1.55 -8.62
C MET A 234 -17.56 -1.50 -9.34
N TRP A 235 -16.68 -2.47 -9.11
CA TRP A 235 -15.43 -2.59 -9.86
C TRP A 235 -15.67 -2.94 -11.33
N ASP A 236 -16.55 -3.89 -11.62
CA ASP A 236 -16.82 -4.30 -13.01
C ASP A 236 -17.51 -3.21 -13.82
N HIS A 237 -18.37 -2.43 -13.18
CA HIS A 237 -18.93 -1.24 -13.81
C HIS A 237 -17.87 -0.16 -13.97
N GLY A 238 -17.07 0.12 -12.94
CA GLY A 238 -15.98 1.08 -13.01
C GLY A 238 -14.95 0.75 -14.10
N LEU A 239 -14.65 -0.53 -14.35
CA LEU A 239 -13.80 -0.98 -15.45
C LEU A 239 -14.37 -0.56 -16.80
N ARG A 240 -15.67 -0.83 -17.01
CA ARG A 240 -16.37 -0.51 -18.26
C ARG A 240 -16.46 0.99 -18.51
N GLU A 241 -16.58 1.78 -17.45
CA GLU A 241 -16.59 3.25 -17.50
C GLU A 241 -15.18 3.87 -17.49
N GLY A 242 -14.11 3.07 -17.53
CA GLY A 242 -12.72 3.56 -17.55
C GLY A 242 -12.23 4.17 -16.22
N VAL A 243 -12.92 3.93 -15.11
CA VAL A 243 -12.52 4.37 -13.76
C VAL A 243 -11.29 3.62 -13.26
N TYR A 244 -11.25 2.32 -13.58
CA TYR A 244 -10.18 1.39 -13.21
C TYR A 244 -9.61 0.71 -14.46
N THR A 245 -8.36 0.30 -14.35
CA THR A 245 -7.74 -0.69 -15.22
C THR A 245 -8.04 -2.11 -14.72
N ALA A 246 -7.90 -3.12 -15.60
CA ALA A 246 -8.03 -4.52 -15.21
C ALA A 246 -7.00 -4.91 -14.12
N LYS A 247 -5.79 -4.36 -14.24
CA LYS A 247 -4.70 -4.50 -13.27
C LYS A 247 -5.09 -4.04 -11.87
N GLU A 248 -5.64 -2.83 -11.74
CA GLU A 248 -6.11 -2.30 -10.45
C GLU A 248 -7.21 -3.18 -9.85
N ILE A 249 -8.14 -3.68 -10.66
CA ILE A 249 -9.23 -4.54 -10.18
C ILE A 249 -8.70 -5.88 -9.69
N ALA A 250 -7.74 -6.49 -10.39
CA ALA A 250 -7.13 -7.74 -9.92
C ALA A 250 -6.53 -7.57 -8.52
N TYR A 251 -5.76 -6.50 -8.30
CA TYR A 251 -5.22 -6.13 -7.00
C TYR A 251 -6.33 -5.94 -5.94
N LEU A 252 -7.32 -5.09 -6.23
CA LEU A 252 -8.40 -4.76 -5.30
C LEU A 252 -9.23 -6.00 -4.90
N ARG A 253 -9.50 -6.89 -5.86
CA ARG A 253 -10.22 -8.15 -5.63
C ARG A 253 -9.42 -9.10 -4.74
N ALA A 254 -8.13 -9.29 -5.01
CA ALA A 254 -7.28 -10.16 -4.20
C ALA A 254 -7.19 -9.70 -2.74
N GLU A 255 -6.94 -8.41 -2.51
CA GLU A 255 -6.92 -7.81 -1.18
C GLU A 255 -8.25 -7.98 -0.44
N PHE A 256 -9.37 -7.73 -1.14
CA PHE A 256 -10.69 -7.83 -0.56
C PHE A 256 -11.10 -9.26 -0.23
N VAL A 257 -10.86 -10.21 -1.14
CA VAL A 257 -11.13 -11.64 -0.91
C VAL A 257 -10.28 -12.16 0.25
N ALA A 258 -8.96 -11.85 0.27
CA ALA A 258 -8.08 -12.25 1.36
C ALA A 258 -8.52 -11.71 2.72
N ARG A 259 -9.11 -10.50 2.75
CA ARG A 259 -9.65 -9.89 3.97
C ARG A 259 -10.99 -10.49 4.37
N LEU A 260 -11.88 -10.78 3.42
CA LEU A 260 -13.16 -11.44 3.70
C LEU A 260 -12.97 -12.86 4.19
N GLU A 261 -12.08 -13.64 3.58
CA GLU A 261 -11.74 -14.99 4.05
C GLU A 261 -11.25 -14.98 5.51
N GLU A 262 -10.41 -14.01 5.86
CA GLU A 262 -9.87 -13.87 7.21
C GLU A 262 -10.97 -13.59 8.26
N LEU A 263 -11.94 -12.74 7.89
CA LEU A 263 -12.90 -12.17 8.84
C LEU A 263 -14.28 -12.82 8.82
N HIS A 264 -14.71 -13.31 7.66
CA HIS A 264 -16.06 -13.76 7.31
C HIS A 264 -15.97 -14.96 6.35
N PRO A 265 -15.37 -16.09 6.78
CA PRO A 265 -15.15 -17.27 5.91
C PRO A 265 -16.42 -17.95 5.42
N GLU A 266 -17.58 -17.62 6.01
CA GLU A 266 -18.87 -18.20 5.66
C GLU A 266 -19.42 -17.65 4.35
N LEU A 267 -18.83 -16.57 3.84
CA LEU A 267 -19.24 -15.94 2.60
C LEU A 267 -18.82 -16.79 1.40
N ALA A 268 -19.69 -16.86 0.40
CA ALA A 268 -19.31 -17.37 -0.92
C ALA A 268 -18.41 -16.34 -1.61
N LEU A 269 -17.16 -16.71 -1.85
CA LEU A 269 -16.15 -15.88 -2.52
C LEU A 269 -15.68 -16.57 -3.81
N PRO A 270 -15.13 -15.82 -4.78
CA PRO A 270 -14.44 -16.40 -5.92
C PRO A 270 -13.31 -17.34 -5.49
N SER A 271 -12.98 -18.32 -6.33
CA SER A 271 -11.92 -19.27 -6.02
C SER A 271 -10.55 -18.59 -5.93
N HIS A 272 -9.64 -19.14 -5.12
CA HIS A 272 -8.29 -18.58 -5.00
C HIS A 272 -7.54 -18.66 -6.33
N ASP A 273 -7.71 -19.77 -7.08
CA ASP A 273 -7.11 -19.94 -8.42
C ASP A 273 -7.56 -18.84 -9.39
N GLU A 274 -8.85 -18.50 -9.41
CA GLU A 274 -9.38 -17.41 -10.24
C GLU A 274 -8.77 -16.07 -9.87
N VAL A 275 -8.77 -15.73 -8.57
CA VAL A 275 -8.32 -14.42 -8.08
C VAL A 275 -6.80 -14.24 -8.23
N VAL A 276 -6.03 -15.28 -7.91
CA VAL A 276 -4.57 -15.28 -8.09
C VAL A 276 -4.21 -15.29 -9.57
N GLY A 277 -4.88 -16.11 -10.38
CA GLY A 277 -4.67 -16.14 -11.83
C GLY A 277 -4.83 -14.75 -12.46
N ALA A 278 -5.91 -14.04 -12.12
CA ALA A 278 -6.15 -12.67 -12.58
C ALA A 278 -5.05 -11.69 -12.16
N CYS A 279 -4.44 -11.86 -10.98
CA CYS A 279 -3.29 -11.05 -10.57
C CYS A 279 -2.06 -11.37 -11.42
N LEU A 280 -1.73 -12.65 -11.56
CA LEU A 280 -0.52 -13.11 -12.25
C LEU A 280 -0.58 -12.85 -13.77
N ASP A 281 -1.77 -12.74 -14.37
CA ASP A 281 -1.96 -12.38 -15.78
C ASP A 281 -1.50 -10.95 -16.10
N HIS A 282 -1.38 -10.10 -15.08
CA HIS A 282 -0.97 -8.70 -15.23
C HIS A 282 0.47 -8.41 -14.77
N VAL A 283 1.21 -9.44 -14.34
CA VAL A 283 2.60 -9.29 -13.88
C VAL A 283 3.56 -9.31 -15.06
N GLY A 284 4.22 -8.17 -15.33
CA GLY A 284 5.22 -8.05 -16.38
C GLY A 284 6.55 -8.74 -16.05
N GLU A 285 7.42 -8.85 -17.06
CA GLU A 285 8.77 -9.45 -16.90
C GLU A 285 9.70 -8.56 -16.07
N ALA A 286 9.71 -7.25 -16.31
CA ALA A 286 10.56 -6.29 -15.60
C ALA A 286 10.06 -5.91 -14.19
N MET A 287 8.91 -6.44 -13.76
CA MET A 287 8.22 -6.18 -12.48
C MET A 287 8.28 -4.74 -11.98
N THR A 288 7.29 -3.94 -12.39
CA THR A 288 7.08 -2.62 -11.76
C THR A 288 6.58 -2.76 -10.32
N ARG A 289 6.52 -1.65 -9.58
CA ARG A 289 5.95 -1.64 -8.24
C ARG A 289 4.53 -2.20 -8.19
N ASP A 290 3.68 -1.82 -9.15
CA ASP A 290 2.33 -2.35 -9.26
C ASP A 290 2.31 -3.86 -9.53
N ASP A 291 3.29 -4.40 -10.25
CA ASP A 291 3.44 -5.84 -10.43
C ASP A 291 3.79 -6.52 -9.11
N LYS A 292 4.72 -5.96 -8.33
CA LYS A 292 5.07 -6.46 -7.00
C LYS A 292 3.85 -6.46 -6.07
N ASN A 293 3.04 -5.41 -6.09
CA ASN A 293 1.79 -5.33 -5.32
C ASN A 293 0.77 -6.42 -5.71
N LEU A 294 0.65 -6.75 -7.01
CA LEU A 294 -0.20 -7.86 -7.45
C LEU A 294 0.28 -9.20 -6.91
N VAL A 295 1.59 -9.45 -6.98
CA VAL A 295 2.20 -10.67 -6.44
C VAL A 295 1.97 -10.76 -4.93
N ASP A 296 2.09 -9.64 -4.22
CA ASP A 296 1.87 -9.58 -2.77
C ASP A 296 0.40 -9.82 -2.39
N ALA A 297 -0.54 -9.22 -3.12
CA ALA A 297 -1.97 -9.47 -2.93
C ALA A 297 -2.31 -10.95 -3.23
N ALA A 298 -1.77 -11.51 -4.31
CA ALA A 298 -1.94 -12.92 -4.66
C ALA A 298 -1.36 -13.87 -3.59
N ARG A 299 -0.21 -13.52 -2.99
CA ARG A 299 0.42 -14.30 -1.92
C ARG A 299 -0.52 -14.53 -0.74
N LEU A 300 -1.40 -13.58 -0.44
CA LEU A 300 -2.36 -13.70 0.66
C LEU A 300 -3.37 -14.84 0.47
N LEU A 301 -3.51 -15.35 -0.76
CA LEU A 301 -4.43 -16.43 -1.12
C LEU A 301 -3.71 -17.73 -1.51
N ARG A 302 -2.36 -17.74 -1.47
CA ARG A 302 -1.52 -18.87 -1.89
C ARG A 302 -1.90 -20.19 -1.22
N HIS A 303 -2.35 -20.15 0.03
CA HIS A 303 -2.70 -21.34 0.82
C HIS A 303 -3.91 -22.12 0.29
N GLY A 304 -4.71 -21.54 -0.58
CA GLY A 304 -5.88 -22.22 -1.18
C GLY A 304 -5.75 -22.47 -2.69
N LEU A 305 -4.54 -22.34 -3.25
CA LEU A 305 -4.31 -22.68 -4.66
C LEU A 305 -4.31 -24.20 -4.87
N THR A 306 -4.87 -24.64 -6.00
CA THR A 306 -4.81 -26.05 -6.41
C THR A 306 -3.47 -26.42 -7.04
N ASP A 307 -2.82 -25.45 -7.69
CA ASP A 307 -1.44 -25.54 -8.20
C ASP A 307 -0.69 -24.24 -7.91
N THR A 308 0.42 -24.35 -7.16
CA THR A 308 1.24 -23.19 -6.80
C THR A 308 2.37 -22.92 -7.80
N SER A 309 2.60 -23.77 -8.79
CA SER A 309 3.79 -23.72 -9.67
C SER A 309 3.97 -22.37 -10.35
N ARG A 310 2.90 -21.84 -10.95
CA ARG A 310 2.89 -20.53 -11.60
C ARG A 310 3.14 -19.40 -10.60
N PHE A 311 2.50 -19.46 -9.44
CA PHE A 311 2.68 -18.45 -8.39
C PHE A 311 4.12 -18.46 -7.89
N ASP A 312 4.67 -19.63 -7.55
CA ASP A 312 6.01 -19.78 -6.97
C ASP A 312 7.08 -19.28 -7.96
N ALA A 313 6.96 -19.59 -9.25
CA ALA A 313 7.86 -19.07 -10.28
C ALA A 313 7.84 -17.54 -10.37
N VAL A 314 6.66 -16.93 -10.27
CA VAL A 314 6.53 -15.46 -10.26
C VAL A 314 7.06 -14.88 -8.95
N TYR A 315 6.78 -15.51 -7.81
CA TYR A 315 7.21 -15.03 -6.50
C TYR A 315 8.74 -15.02 -6.36
N GLU A 316 9.43 -16.04 -6.88
CA GLU A 316 10.90 -16.06 -6.88
C GLU A 316 11.50 -14.91 -7.69
N ARG A 317 10.94 -14.59 -8.87
CA ARG A 317 11.37 -13.41 -9.64
C ARG A 317 11.19 -12.11 -8.84
N ARG A 318 10.07 -11.99 -8.12
CA ARG A 318 9.75 -10.84 -7.26
C ARG A 318 10.68 -10.69 -6.06
N ARG A 319 11.34 -11.75 -5.61
CA ARG A 319 12.38 -11.67 -4.57
C ARG A 319 13.72 -11.15 -5.10
N THR A 320 13.97 -11.32 -6.39
CA THR A 320 15.24 -10.95 -7.05
C THR A 320 15.19 -9.65 -7.84
N ALA A 321 13.99 -9.12 -8.09
CA ALA A 321 13.73 -7.88 -8.83
C ALA A 321 13.45 -6.71 -7.88
#